data_AF-A0A512JDP3-F1
#
_entry.id   AF-A0A512JDP3-F1
#
_cell.length_a   1.000
_cell.length_b   1.000
_cell.length_c   1.000
_cell.angle_alpha   90.00
_cell.angle_beta   90.00
_cell.angle_gamma   90.00
#
_symmetry.space_group_name_H-M   'P 1'
#
loop_
_entity.id
_entity.type
_entity.pdbx_description
1 polymer ?
#
loop_
_entity_poly.entity_id
_entity_poly.type
_entity_poly.pdbx_seq_one_letter_code
_entity_poly.pdbx_strand_id
1 'polypeptide(L)'
;MLILSSLSLGILSVSPALADCSHAISTYNLAISDVSSRLKRYASCVSDSQGKDECSLEFGRLRSAQGDFELAVSGVQTNCQR
;
A
#
# COMPACT_ATOMS: atom_id res chain seq x y z
N MET A 1 -29.45 -45.83 -20.20
CA MET A 1 -29.65 -44.48 -19.63
C MET A 1 -29.08 -44.48 -18.23
N LEU A 2 -27.93 -43.84 -18.02
CA LEU A 2 -27.39 -43.34 -16.74
C LEU A 2 -26.14 -42.52 -17.10
N ILE A 3 -26.33 -41.24 -17.39
CA ILE A 3 -25.23 -40.29 -17.61
C ILE A 3 -24.91 -39.72 -16.22
N LEU A 4 -23.81 -40.16 -15.61
CA LEU A 4 -23.31 -39.55 -14.38
C LEU A 4 -22.78 -38.15 -14.73
N SER A 5 -23.52 -37.12 -14.36
CA SER A 5 -23.08 -35.73 -14.43
C SER A 5 -22.10 -35.45 -13.29
N SER A 6 -20.81 -35.52 -13.60
CA SER A 6 -19.73 -35.04 -12.73
C SER A 6 -19.84 -33.51 -12.59
N LEU A 7 -20.28 -33.06 -11.42
CA LEU A 7 -20.18 -31.65 -11.03
C LEU A 7 -18.71 -31.37 -10.69
N SER A 8 -17.94 -30.96 -11.70
CA SER A 8 -16.56 -30.52 -11.51
C SER A 8 -16.57 -29.23 -10.67
N LEU A 9 -16.33 -29.35 -9.37
CA LEU A 9 -15.93 -28.21 -8.53
C LEU A 9 -14.61 -27.67 -9.10
N GLY A 10 -14.70 -26.63 -9.93
CA GLY A 10 -13.54 -25.91 -10.42
C GLY A 10 -12.86 -25.22 -9.25
N ILE A 11 -11.74 -25.78 -8.79
CA ILE A 11 -10.86 -25.11 -7.84
C ILE A 11 -10.28 -23.91 -8.58
N LEU A 12 -10.77 -22.71 -8.25
CA LEU A 12 -10.18 -21.44 -8.67
C LEU A 12 -8.74 -21.40 -8.13
N SER A 13 -7.81 -21.78 -8.98
CA SER A 13 -6.38 -21.76 -8.66
C SER A 13 -5.94 -20.30 -8.75
N VAL A 14 -6.01 -19.56 -7.64
CA VAL A 14 -5.35 -18.25 -7.55
C VAL A 14 -3.86 -18.51 -7.67
N SER A 15 -3.24 -17.99 -8.74
CA SER A 15 -1.80 -18.11 -8.89
C SER A 15 -1.13 -17.30 -7.76
N PRO A 16 -0.06 -17.82 -7.14
CA PRO A 16 0.60 -17.13 -6.04
C PRO A 16 1.06 -15.71 -6.43
N ALA A 17 1.46 -15.49 -7.68
CA ALA A 17 1.78 -14.13 -8.13
C ALA A 17 0.59 -13.18 -8.25
N LEU A 18 -0.60 -13.67 -8.55
CA LEU A 18 -1.80 -12.82 -8.50
C LEU A 18 -2.08 -12.40 -7.04
N ALA A 19 -1.89 -13.31 -6.08
CA ALA A 19 -2.00 -12.99 -4.65
C ALA A 19 -0.92 -11.99 -4.21
N ASP A 20 0.34 -12.17 -4.64
CA ASP A 20 1.45 -11.28 -4.32
C ASP A 20 1.23 -9.87 -4.91
N CYS A 21 0.75 -9.77 -6.16
CA CYS A 21 0.40 -8.49 -6.77
C CYS A 21 -0.76 -7.80 -6.05
N SER A 22 -1.83 -8.54 -5.72
CA SER A 22 -2.98 -7.98 -4.99
C SER A 22 -2.55 -7.45 -3.62
N HIS A 23 -1.68 -8.17 -2.92
CA HIS A 23 -1.12 -7.72 -1.65
C HIS A 23 -0.25 -6.47 -1.84
N ALA A 24 0.64 -6.45 -2.83
CA ALA A 24 1.49 -5.30 -3.13
C ALA A 24 0.68 -4.04 -3.45
N ILE A 25 -0.41 -4.16 -4.21
CA ILE A 25 -1.35 -3.04 -4.49
C ILE A 25 -2.02 -2.56 -3.19
N SER A 26 -2.43 -3.47 -2.31
CA SER A 26 -3.01 -3.10 -1.02
C SER A 26 -2.01 -2.30 -0.17
N THR A 27 -0.77 -2.78 -0.06
CA THR A 27 0.31 -2.07 0.66
C THR A 27 0.59 -0.70 0.04
N TYR A 28 0.63 -0.60 -1.29
CA TYR A 28 0.82 0.67 -2.01
C TYR A 28 -0.29 1.68 -1.68
N ASN A 29 -1.56 1.26 -1.70
CA ASN A 29 -2.69 2.12 -1.38
C ASN A 29 -2.66 2.60 0.08
N LEU A 30 -2.25 1.72 1.01
CA LEU A 30 -2.06 2.10 2.41
C LEU A 30 -0.93 3.12 2.57
N ALA A 31 0.19 2.93 1.86
CA ALA A 31 1.32 3.85 1.89
C ALA A 31 0.98 5.24 1.33
N ILE A 32 0.16 5.33 0.26
CA ILE A 32 -0.38 6.62 -0.23
C ILE A 32 -1.16 7.34 0.88
N SER A 33 -2.04 6.61 1.55
CA SER A 33 -2.88 7.17 2.61
C SER A 33 -2.02 7.68 3.77
N ASP A 34 -1.01 6.92 4.19
CA ASP A 34 -0.13 7.35 5.28
C ASP A 34 0.72 8.56 4.89
N VAL A 35 1.36 8.58 3.70
CA VAL A 35 2.10 9.76 3.22
C VAL A 35 1.21 11.00 3.20
N SER A 36 -0.02 10.88 2.68
CA SER A 36 -0.97 12.00 2.63
C SER A 36 -1.35 12.49 4.03
N SER A 37 -1.61 11.58 4.96
CA SER A 37 -1.92 11.87 6.36
C SER A 37 -0.76 12.55 7.08
N ARG A 38 0.47 12.04 6.91
CA ARG A 38 1.68 12.61 7.53
C ARG A 38 2.02 13.97 6.94
N LEU A 39 1.88 14.15 5.63
CA LEU A 39 2.10 15.43 4.98
C LEU A 39 1.15 16.49 5.51
N LYS A 40 -0.14 16.16 5.65
CA LYS A 40 -1.13 17.08 6.23
C LYS A 40 -0.75 17.49 7.66
N ARG A 41 -0.30 16.55 8.50
CA ARG A 41 0.12 16.84 9.88
C ARG A 41 1.34 17.74 9.94
N TYR A 42 2.35 17.47 9.11
CA TYR A 42 3.52 18.32 9.00
C TYR A 42 3.16 19.73 8.52
N ALA A 43 2.34 19.84 7.48
CA ALA A 43 1.87 21.12 6.97
C ALA A 43 1.08 21.92 8.02
N SER A 44 0.20 21.26 8.78
CA SER A 44 -0.51 21.89 9.90
C SER A 44 0.45 22.39 10.97
N CYS A 45 1.43 21.59 11.40
CA CYS A 45 2.42 22.03 12.38
C CYS A 45 3.16 23.29 11.93
N VAL A 46 3.65 23.33 10.69
CA VAL A 46 4.37 24.48 10.16
C VAL A 46 3.46 25.71 10.03
N SER A 47 2.23 25.51 9.55
CA SER A 47 1.25 26.58 9.38
C SER A 47 0.81 27.20 10.70
N ASP A 48 0.43 26.36 11.67
CA ASP A 48 -0.14 26.79 12.95
C ASP A 48 0.93 27.47 13.82
N SER A 49 2.17 26.99 13.76
CA SER A 49 3.29 27.56 14.50
C SER A 49 3.97 28.73 13.78
N GLN A 50 3.67 28.96 12.50
CA GLN A 50 4.44 29.86 11.62
C GLN A 50 5.95 29.52 11.62
N GLY A 51 6.27 28.23 11.73
CA GLY A 51 7.65 27.74 11.78
C GLY A 51 8.39 28.02 13.11
N LYS A 52 7.67 28.40 14.18
CA LYS A 52 8.27 28.64 15.51
C LYS A 52 8.36 27.38 16.36
N ASP A 53 7.54 26.37 16.08
CA ASP A 53 7.55 25.09 16.79
C ASP A 53 8.51 24.11 16.11
N GLU A 54 9.06 23.20 16.91
CA GLU A 54 9.91 22.10 16.46
C GLU A 54 9.07 21.02 15.76
N CYS A 55 8.69 21.23 14.51
CA CYS A 55 7.95 20.26 13.67
C CYS A 55 8.80 19.08 13.17
N SER A 56 9.98 18.86 13.76
CA SER A 56 10.95 17.85 13.36
C SER A 56 10.44 16.42 13.55
N LEU A 57 9.57 16.20 14.54
CA LEU A 57 8.90 14.91 14.75
C LEU A 57 7.92 14.57 13.62
N GLU A 58 7.08 15.53 13.23
CA GLU A 58 6.12 15.41 12.13
C GLU A 58 6.83 15.19 10.80
N PHE A 59 7.90 15.95 10.57
CA PHE A 59 8.76 15.77 9.40
C PHE A 59 9.43 14.39 9.39
N GLY A 60 9.95 13.95 10.54
CA GLY A 60 10.54 12.62 10.69
C GLY A 60 9.55 11.51 10.34
N ARG A 61 8.30 11.63 10.80
CA ARG A 61 7.22 10.68 10.48
C ARG A 61 6.83 10.72 9.00
N LEU A 62 6.79 11.90 8.38
CA LEU A 62 6.57 12.03 6.94
C LEU A 62 7.68 11.35 6.14
N ARG A 63 8.95 11.54 6.53
CA ARG A 63 10.09 10.89 5.87
C ARG A 63 10.02 9.37 5.99
N SER A 64 9.66 8.83 7.15
CA SER A 64 9.45 7.38 7.30
C SER A 64 8.35 6.86 6.36
N ALA A 65 7.19 7.52 6.34
CA ALA A 65 6.08 7.13 5.45
C ALA A 65 6.46 7.21 3.97
N GLN A 66 7.29 8.18 3.59
CA GLN A 66 7.82 8.27 2.23
C GLN A 66 8.73 7.09 1.88
N GLY A 67 9.60 6.66 2.81
CA GLY A 67 10.39 5.44 2.63
C GLY A 67 9.52 4.19 2.45
N ASP A 68 8.46 4.05 3.25
CA ASP A 68 7.51 2.93 3.10
C ASP A 68 6.78 2.98 1.75
N PHE A 69 6.44 4.17 1.26
CA PHE A 69 5.84 4.36 -0.06
C PHE A 69 6.79 3.97 -1.19
N GLU A 70 8.07 4.35 -1.13
CA GLU A 70 9.09 3.95 -2.11
C GLU A 70 9.28 2.42 -2.16
N LEU A 71 9.27 1.76 -1.00
CA LEU A 71 9.29 0.31 -0.91
C LEU A 71 8.02 -0.31 -1.52
N ALA A 72 6.84 0.26 -1.24
CA ALA A 72 5.58 -0.25 -1.79
C ALA A 72 5.48 -0.09 -3.31
N VAL A 73 5.99 1.01 -3.88
CA VAL A 73 6.13 1.20 -5.34
C VAL A 73 6.99 0.09 -5.95
N SER A 74 8.15 -0.16 -5.35
CA SER A 74 9.06 -1.24 -5.78
C SER A 74 8.39 -2.62 -5.66
N GLY A 75 7.59 -2.81 -4.62
CA GLY A 75 6.78 -4.02 -4.40
C GLY A 75 5.76 -4.26 -5.51
N VAL A 76 5.03 -3.22 -5.95
CA VAL A 76 4.09 -3.35 -7.08
C VAL A 76 4.85 -3.68 -8.36
N GLN A 77 5.95 -2.99 -8.65
CA GLN A 77 6.76 -3.25 -9.85
C GLN A 77 7.27 -4.70 -9.90
N THR A 78 7.70 -5.24 -8.75
CA THR A 78 8.24 -6.60 -8.66
C THR A 78 7.15 -7.66 -8.76
N ASN A 79 6.04 -7.48 -8.03
CA ASN A 79 5.04 -8.54 -7.85
C ASN A 79 3.93 -8.52 -8.92
N CYS A 80 3.74 -7.40 -9.62
CA CYS A 80 2.69 -7.25 -10.64
C CYS A 80 3.20 -7.37 -12.09
N GLN A 81 4.50 -7.61 -12.30
CA GLN A 81 5.04 -7.95 -13.61
C GLN A 81 4.88 -9.46 -13.87
N ARG A 82 3.72 -9.87 -14.39
CA ARG A 82 3.54 -11.17 -15.05
C ARG A 82 2.60 -11.03 -16.24
#